data_AF-A0A6G1H7P7-F1
#
_entry.id   AF-A0A6G1H7P7-F1
#
_cell.length_a   1.000
_cell.length_b   1.000
_cell.length_c   1.000
_cell.angle_alpha   90.00
_cell.angle_beta   90.00
_cell.angle_gamma   90.00
#
_symmetry.space_group_name_H-M   'P 1'
#
loop_
_entity.id
_entity.type
_entity.pdbx_description
1 polymer ?
#
loop_
_entity_poly.entity_id
_entity_poly.type
_entity_poly.pdbx_seq_one_letter_code
_entity_poly.pdbx_strand_id
1 'polypeptide(L)'
;MSCRSGTLLYLPDNLRSCCPHYTIRLPADKLKPSHHQRKASNRWNKYVLGDTYIKEAAKKYPKSRAEKRNNEFNLATSVHEAEYSSLKGRTPPEPEHRFEVNLEPDTFSEEKYKLFENYQAHVHNEPPPHTTPAGFKRFLCSSPLTRHDSPDKPLGSYHQCYRLDGRLIAMGVLDLLPHCVSGVYFIYQQDFEKWTFGKLSALREAELALTRGYQYYYMGYYIHSCKKMKYKNEYRPQYMLDLRSFQWDPLDDSLLALLDQKKFVSMSEERKLAENGRPDTEMTDVIEVSSEDTAGVAQPIDEGTSLFDVSFPGVMSLEDLERTVDLDECRVRVQNLIVKTKDLMAWESGDATDPQSLKGIIAEMMACVGPEVAREAVVRFGK
;
A
#
# COMPACT_ATOMS: atom_id res chain seq x y z
N MET A 1 6.59 -2.20 7.95
CA MET A 1 6.06 -2.01 6.58
C MET A 1 5.37 -3.30 6.18
N SER A 2 4.06 -3.28 6.00
CA SER A 2 3.30 -4.47 5.64
C SER A 2 2.01 -4.03 4.94
N CYS A 3 1.64 -4.71 3.86
CA CYS A 3 0.27 -4.66 3.38
C CYS A 3 -0.53 -5.70 4.16
N ARG A 4 -1.82 -5.42 4.37
CA ARG A 4 -2.74 -6.34 5.02
C ARG A 4 -3.68 -7.00 4.03
N SER A 5 -4.14 -8.19 4.37
CA SER A 5 -5.31 -8.84 3.76
C SER A 5 -6.28 -9.21 4.88
N GLY A 6 -7.38 -8.47 4.98
CA GLY A 6 -8.22 -8.53 6.19
C GLY A 6 -7.41 -8.17 7.43
N THR A 7 -7.30 -9.12 8.37
CA THR A 7 -6.53 -9.01 9.63
C THR A 7 -5.08 -9.51 9.52
N LEU A 8 -4.69 -10.11 8.40
CA LEU A 8 -3.34 -10.66 8.23
C LEU A 8 -2.38 -9.58 7.75
N LEU A 9 -1.29 -9.36 8.50
CA LEU A 9 -0.12 -8.62 8.03
C LEU A 9 0.87 -9.63 7.46
N TYR A 10 1.40 -9.36 6.26
CA TYR A 10 2.34 -10.28 5.62
C TYR A 10 3.50 -9.54 4.95
N LEU A 11 4.66 -10.18 4.95
CA LEU A 11 5.85 -9.82 4.20
C LEU A 11 6.11 -10.94 3.18
N PRO A 12 6.09 -10.65 1.87
CA PRO A 12 6.34 -11.65 0.85
C PRO A 12 7.84 -11.96 0.71
N ASP A 13 8.18 -13.24 0.50
CA ASP A 13 9.54 -13.63 0.12
C ASP A 13 9.80 -13.21 -1.33
N ASN A 14 10.43 -12.06 -1.52
CA ASN A 14 10.67 -11.50 -2.84
C ASN A 14 11.75 -12.26 -3.64
N LEU A 15 12.60 -13.08 -3.03
CA LEU A 15 13.55 -13.90 -3.78
C LEU A 15 12.84 -15.10 -4.42
N ARG A 16 11.94 -15.74 -3.67
CA ARG A 16 11.26 -16.98 -4.10
C ARG A 16 9.94 -16.73 -4.81
N SER A 17 9.26 -15.63 -4.54
CA SER A 17 8.01 -15.27 -5.22
C SER A 17 8.19 -15.21 -6.74
N CYS A 18 7.19 -15.67 -7.50
CA CYS A 18 7.22 -15.60 -8.96
C CYS A 18 7.26 -14.14 -9.47
N CYS A 19 6.64 -13.22 -8.73
CA CYS A 19 6.58 -11.80 -9.01
C CYS A 19 6.88 -11.03 -7.71
N PRO A 20 8.02 -10.35 -7.59
CA PRO A 20 8.37 -9.63 -6.37
C PRO A 20 7.48 -8.42 -6.11
N HIS A 21 7.12 -8.26 -4.84
CA HIS A 21 6.25 -7.21 -4.34
C HIS A 21 7.09 -6.14 -3.64
N TYR A 22 7.28 -5.02 -4.31
CA TYR A 22 8.02 -3.90 -3.75
C TYR A 22 7.07 -2.92 -3.08
N THR A 23 7.38 -2.51 -1.86
CA THR A 23 6.65 -1.37 -1.29
C THR A 23 7.20 -0.09 -1.88
N ILE A 24 6.29 0.75 -2.35
CA ILE A 24 6.60 2.09 -2.83
C ILE A 24 5.87 3.15 -2.02
N ARG A 25 6.46 4.34 -1.91
CA ARG A 25 5.83 5.51 -1.30
C ARG A 25 6.00 6.75 -2.16
N LEU A 26 4.95 7.56 -2.20
CA LEU A 26 4.91 8.88 -2.82
C LEU A 26 4.86 9.94 -1.73
N PRO A 27 5.85 10.86 -1.63
CA PRO A 27 5.70 12.06 -0.82
C PRO A 27 4.59 12.94 -1.39
N ALA A 28 3.53 13.17 -0.62
CA ALA A 28 2.30 13.79 -1.12
C ALA A 28 2.51 15.25 -1.57
N ASP A 29 3.39 15.97 -0.88
CA ASP A 29 3.80 17.35 -1.16
C ASP A 29 4.63 17.50 -2.45
N LYS A 30 5.26 16.41 -2.90
CA LYS A 30 6.11 16.41 -4.10
C LYS A 30 5.42 15.86 -5.33
N LEU A 31 4.19 15.35 -5.21
CA LEU A 31 3.46 14.79 -6.34
C LEU A 31 3.31 15.83 -7.46
N LYS A 32 3.77 15.47 -8.66
CA LYS A 32 3.55 16.24 -9.88
C LYS A 32 2.66 15.45 -10.85
N PRO A 33 1.34 15.73 -10.88
CA PRO A 33 0.43 14.99 -11.75
C PRO A 33 0.79 15.13 -13.22
N SER A 34 0.88 14.00 -13.91
CA SER A 34 1.19 13.96 -15.35
C SER A 34 0.07 14.59 -16.18
N HIS A 35 0.35 14.90 -17.45
CA HIS A 35 -0.68 15.40 -18.37
C HIS A 35 -1.89 14.44 -18.46
N HIS A 36 -1.66 13.13 -18.47
CA HIS A 36 -2.74 12.13 -18.54
C HIS A 36 -3.59 12.10 -17.25
N GLN A 37 -2.96 12.23 -16.09
CA GLN A 37 -3.65 12.28 -14.79
C GLN A 37 -4.52 13.54 -14.70
N ARG A 38 -3.96 14.71 -15.06
CA ARG A 38 -4.70 15.98 -15.11
C ARG A 38 -5.85 15.93 -16.10
N LYS A 39 -5.64 15.35 -17.29
CA LYS A 39 -6.70 15.18 -18.30
C LYS A 39 -7.84 14.30 -17.79
N ALA A 40 -7.56 13.23 -17.05
CA ALA A 40 -8.59 12.38 -16.46
C ALA A 40 -9.46 13.16 -15.46
N SER A 41 -8.83 13.89 -14.53
CA SER A 41 -9.53 14.75 -13.56
C SER A 41 -10.37 15.83 -14.25
N ASN A 42 -9.80 16.57 -15.20
CA ASN A 42 -10.53 17.62 -15.92
C ASN A 42 -11.73 17.08 -16.71
N ARG A 43 -11.58 15.89 -17.32
CA ARG A 43 -12.67 15.25 -18.08
C ARG A 43 -13.80 14.82 -17.15
N TRP A 44 -13.47 14.27 -15.97
CA TRP A 44 -14.45 13.93 -14.94
C TRP A 44 -15.17 15.18 -14.42
N ASN A 45 -14.43 16.24 -14.08
CA ASN A 45 -15.00 17.49 -13.60
C ASN A 45 -15.95 18.09 -14.63
N LYS A 46 -15.55 18.12 -15.91
CA LYS A 46 -16.41 18.61 -16.99
C LYS A 46 -17.71 17.80 -17.10
N TYR A 47 -17.63 16.48 -16.97
CA TYR A 47 -18.80 15.60 -17.05
C TYR A 47 -19.77 15.83 -15.90
N VAL A 48 -19.27 15.90 -14.66
CA VAL A 48 -20.12 16.13 -13.48
C VAL A 48 -20.76 17.51 -13.52
N LEU A 49 -19.98 18.54 -13.83
CA LEU A 49 -20.48 19.92 -13.81
C LEU A 49 -21.44 20.19 -14.97
N GLY A 50 -21.10 19.72 -16.17
CA GLY A 50 -21.86 20.00 -17.39
C GLY A 50 -21.60 21.37 -18.00
N ASP A 51 -21.78 21.48 -19.32
CA ASP A 51 -21.47 22.70 -20.07
C ASP A 51 -22.34 23.91 -19.67
N THR A 52 -23.59 23.66 -19.26
CA THR A 52 -24.53 24.70 -18.83
C THR A 52 -24.07 25.36 -17.52
N TYR A 53 -23.81 24.55 -16.49
CA TYR A 53 -23.30 25.03 -15.21
C TYR A 53 -21.98 25.80 -15.39
N ILE A 54 -21.03 25.23 -16.14
CA ILE A 54 -19.71 25.86 -16.34
C ILE A 54 -19.85 27.26 -16.94
N LYS A 55 -20.74 27.45 -17.93
CA LYS A 55 -20.99 28.74 -18.56
C LYS A 55 -21.64 29.74 -17.60
N GLU A 56 -22.63 29.31 -16.84
CA GLU A 56 -23.35 30.18 -15.91
C GLU A 56 -22.51 30.53 -14.67
N ALA A 57 -21.78 29.57 -14.10
CA ALA A 57 -20.84 29.80 -13.01
C ALA A 57 -19.73 30.79 -13.41
N ALA A 58 -19.21 30.69 -14.65
CA ALA A 58 -18.22 31.64 -15.17
C ALA A 58 -18.77 33.07 -15.32
N LYS A 59 -20.08 33.23 -15.56
CA LYS A 59 -20.74 34.56 -15.59
C LYS A 59 -20.96 35.11 -14.18
N LYS A 60 -21.41 34.28 -13.25
CA LYS A 60 -21.76 34.66 -11.87
C LYS A 60 -20.53 34.90 -11.00
N TYR A 61 -19.48 34.12 -11.21
CA TYR A 61 -18.24 34.15 -10.42
C TYR A 61 -17.02 34.24 -11.35
N PRO A 62 -16.78 35.39 -12.00
CA PRO A 62 -15.67 35.53 -12.92
C PRO A 62 -14.33 35.40 -12.19
N LYS A 63 -13.42 34.58 -12.74
CA LYS A 63 -12.05 34.48 -12.24
C LYS A 63 -11.34 35.83 -12.30
N SER A 64 -10.66 36.19 -11.23
CA SER A 64 -9.80 37.38 -11.14
C SER A 64 -8.67 37.32 -12.17
N ARG A 65 -8.08 38.48 -12.47
CA ARG A 65 -6.93 38.56 -13.39
C ARG A 65 -5.71 37.76 -12.88
N ALA A 66 -5.56 37.63 -11.57
CA ALA A 66 -4.52 36.83 -10.94
C ALA A 66 -4.77 35.32 -11.16
N GLU A 67 -6.00 34.84 -10.90
CA GLU A 67 -6.38 33.44 -11.14
C GLU A 67 -6.30 33.05 -12.61
N LYS A 68 -6.58 33.98 -13.53
CA LYS A 68 -6.41 33.74 -14.99
C LYS A 68 -4.95 33.66 -15.43
N ARG A 69 -4.02 34.29 -14.69
CA ARG A 69 -2.58 34.23 -14.99
C ARG A 69 -1.90 33.02 -14.35
N ASN A 70 -2.49 32.45 -13.29
CA ASN A 70 -1.99 31.24 -12.66
C ASN A 70 -2.44 30.00 -13.45
N ASN A 71 -1.53 29.47 -14.28
CA ASN A 71 -1.74 28.24 -15.06
C ASN A 71 -1.21 26.98 -14.34
N GLU A 72 -0.79 27.10 -13.09
CA GLU A 72 -0.27 25.96 -12.33
C GLU A 72 -1.42 25.04 -11.90
N PHE A 73 -1.23 23.73 -12.07
CA PHE A 73 -2.20 22.74 -11.65
C PHE A 73 -2.15 22.61 -10.13
N ASN A 74 -3.21 23.04 -9.45
CA ASN A 74 -3.33 22.88 -8.00
C ASN A 74 -4.16 21.64 -7.69
N LEU A 75 -3.48 20.60 -7.18
CA LEU A 75 -4.07 19.30 -6.87
C LEU A 75 -5.32 19.42 -5.99
N ALA A 76 -5.23 20.16 -4.87
CA ALA A 76 -6.33 20.34 -3.92
C ALA A 76 -7.57 20.92 -4.61
N THR A 77 -7.42 22.01 -5.37
CA THR A 77 -8.57 22.60 -6.06
C THR A 77 -9.14 21.69 -7.15
N SER A 78 -8.29 20.98 -7.89
CA SER A 78 -8.74 20.20 -9.06
C SER A 78 -9.46 18.91 -8.69
N VAL A 79 -9.05 18.19 -7.65
CA VAL A 79 -9.71 16.93 -7.26
C VAL A 79 -11.07 17.17 -6.59
N HIS A 80 -11.24 18.34 -5.97
CA HIS A 80 -12.45 18.76 -5.26
C HIS A 80 -13.44 19.56 -6.13
N GLU A 81 -13.04 19.98 -7.33
CA GLU A 81 -13.79 20.92 -8.18
C GLU A 81 -15.21 20.44 -8.51
N ALA A 82 -15.39 19.14 -8.73
CA ALA A 82 -16.66 18.53 -9.08
C ALA A 82 -17.51 18.15 -7.85
N GLU A 83 -16.95 18.20 -6.65
CA GLU A 83 -17.66 17.78 -5.44
C GLU A 83 -18.72 18.82 -5.07
N TYR A 84 -19.94 18.35 -4.84
CA TYR A 84 -21.10 19.21 -4.61
C TYR A 84 -20.91 20.16 -3.41
N SER A 85 -20.18 19.71 -2.38
CA SER A 85 -19.84 20.51 -1.19
C SER A 85 -18.91 21.70 -1.50
N SER A 86 -18.11 21.61 -2.56
CA SER A 86 -17.11 22.61 -2.98
C SER A 86 -17.68 23.66 -3.95
N LEU A 87 -18.89 23.45 -4.49
CA LEU A 87 -19.50 24.35 -5.46
C LEU A 87 -19.93 25.68 -4.83
N LYS A 88 -19.58 26.79 -5.50
CA LYS A 88 -19.85 28.15 -5.01
C LYS A 88 -21.32 28.51 -5.15
N GLY A 89 -21.98 28.75 -4.01
CA GLY A 89 -23.37 29.16 -3.93
C GLY A 89 -24.29 28.03 -4.38
N ARG A 90 -24.89 27.31 -3.40
CA ARG A 90 -25.90 26.24 -3.58
C ARG A 90 -27.25 26.79 -4.07
N THR A 91 -27.19 27.71 -5.01
CA THR A 91 -28.29 28.41 -5.65
C THR A 91 -28.01 28.39 -7.14
N PRO A 92 -29.04 28.30 -8.01
CA PRO A 92 -28.88 28.05 -9.44
C PRO A 92 -27.73 28.85 -10.09
N PRO A 93 -26.98 28.22 -11.03
CA PRO A 93 -27.20 26.89 -11.63
C PRO A 93 -26.82 25.69 -10.76
N GLU A 94 -27.53 24.57 -10.94
CA GLU A 94 -27.12 23.24 -10.44
C GLU A 94 -26.17 22.56 -11.45
N PRO A 95 -25.22 21.72 -11.01
CA PRO A 95 -24.41 20.90 -11.91
C PRO A 95 -25.27 19.84 -12.61
N GLU A 96 -24.76 19.31 -13.72
CA GLU A 96 -25.42 18.22 -14.47
C GLU A 96 -25.56 16.94 -13.63
N HIS A 97 -24.60 16.68 -12.75
CA HIS A 97 -24.63 15.60 -11.79
C HIS A 97 -24.21 16.06 -10.39
N ARG A 98 -24.80 15.45 -9.36
CA ARG A 98 -24.38 15.64 -7.97
C ARG A 98 -23.33 14.60 -7.60
N PHE A 99 -22.07 15.02 -7.54
CA PHE A 99 -20.95 14.16 -7.14
C PHE A 99 -20.54 14.42 -5.70
N GLU A 100 -20.39 13.35 -4.92
CA GLU A 100 -20.06 13.39 -3.50
C GLU A 100 -18.98 12.36 -3.18
N VAL A 101 -17.98 12.76 -2.38
CA VAL A 101 -16.91 11.87 -1.92
C VAL A 101 -16.85 11.95 -0.41
N ASN A 102 -17.14 10.83 0.25
CA ASN A 102 -17.21 10.77 1.71
C ASN A 102 -16.26 9.71 2.24
N LEU A 103 -15.58 10.02 3.35
CA LEU A 103 -14.85 9.03 4.11
C LEU A 103 -15.82 8.38 5.12
N GLU A 104 -16.12 7.10 4.92
CA GLU A 104 -17.03 6.35 5.76
C GLU A 104 -16.29 5.27 6.56
N PRO A 105 -16.86 4.79 7.67
CA PRO A 105 -16.39 3.58 8.32
C PRO A 105 -16.23 2.42 7.34
N ASP A 106 -15.22 1.57 7.57
CA ASP A 106 -14.99 0.31 6.86
C ASP A 106 -16.07 -0.76 7.15
N THR A 107 -17.20 -0.38 7.74
CA THR A 107 -18.29 -1.30 8.06
C THR A 107 -19.03 -1.78 6.82
N PHE A 108 -19.63 -2.96 6.97
CA PHE A 108 -20.48 -3.56 5.95
C PHE A 108 -21.72 -2.71 5.67
N SER A 109 -22.04 -2.53 4.40
CA SER A 109 -23.38 -2.14 3.95
C SER A 109 -23.75 -2.92 2.69
N GLU A 110 -25.04 -3.11 2.46
CA GLU A 110 -25.55 -3.77 1.25
C GLU A 110 -25.14 -3.00 -0.03
N GLU A 111 -25.12 -1.66 0.03
CA GLU A 111 -24.67 -0.83 -1.09
C GLU A 111 -23.20 -1.09 -1.46
N LYS A 112 -22.31 -1.14 -0.46
CA LYS A 112 -20.87 -1.42 -0.65
C LYS A 112 -20.64 -2.85 -1.15
N TYR A 113 -21.40 -3.82 -0.64
CA TYR A 113 -21.32 -5.21 -1.09
C TYR A 113 -21.76 -5.37 -2.55
N LYS A 114 -22.87 -4.74 -2.96
CA LYS A 114 -23.34 -4.77 -4.37
C LYS A 114 -22.32 -4.16 -5.33
N LEU A 115 -21.61 -3.10 -4.92
CA LEU A 115 -20.50 -2.55 -5.69
C LEU A 115 -19.36 -3.57 -5.84
N PHE A 116 -18.98 -4.22 -4.74
CA PHE A 116 -17.93 -5.26 -4.75
C PHE A 116 -18.31 -6.46 -5.61
N GLU A 117 -19.54 -6.96 -5.50
CA GLU A 117 -20.07 -8.05 -6.32
C GLU A 117 -20.04 -7.70 -7.81
N ASN A 118 -20.48 -6.49 -8.16
CA ASN A 118 -20.36 -6.00 -9.54
C ASN A 118 -18.90 -6.00 -10.00
N TYR A 119 -17.98 -5.46 -9.19
CA TYR A 119 -16.57 -5.40 -9.54
C TYR A 119 -15.95 -6.78 -9.73
N GLN A 120 -16.17 -7.72 -8.80
CA GLN A 120 -15.63 -9.08 -8.89
C GLN A 120 -16.15 -9.80 -10.13
N ALA A 121 -17.44 -9.67 -10.45
CA ALA A 121 -18.03 -10.31 -11.62
C ALA A 121 -17.42 -9.81 -12.95
N HIS A 122 -17.14 -8.50 -13.08
CA HIS A 122 -16.74 -7.91 -14.36
C HIS A 122 -15.22 -7.76 -14.53
N VAL A 123 -14.49 -7.50 -13.44
CA VAL A 123 -13.03 -7.28 -13.49
C VAL A 123 -12.24 -8.55 -13.20
N HIS A 124 -12.77 -9.41 -12.31
CA HIS A 124 -12.13 -10.66 -11.91
C HIS A 124 -12.79 -11.92 -12.49
N ASN A 125 -13.96 -11.79 -13.14
CA ASN A 125 -14.76 -12.91 -13.62
C ASN A 125 -15.18 -13.88 -12.49
N GLU A 126 -15.44 -13.35 -11.30
CA GLU A 126 -15.83 -14.10 -10.10
C GLU A 126 -17.26 -13.71 -9.62
N PRO A 127 -18.31 -14.04 -10.39
CA PRO A 127 -19.69 -13.77 -9.97
C PRO A 127 -20.10 -14.65 -8.77
N PRO A 128 -21.23 -14.35 -8.12
CA PRO A 128 -21.86 -15.28 -7.18
C PRO A 128 -21.99 -16.69 -7.79
N PRO A 129 -21.72 -17.77 -7.02
CA PRO A 129 -21.53 -17.81 -5.57
C PRO A 129 -20.09 -17.61 -5.07
N HIS A 130 -19.11 -17.33 -5.94
CA HIS A 130 -17.71 -17.15 -5.53
C HIS A 130 -17.51 -15.90 -4.68
N THR A 131 -18.28 -14.85 -4.97
CA THR A 131 -18.35 -13.63 -4.17
C THR A 131 -19.46 -13.76 -3.12
N THR A 132 -19.11 -13.60 -1.84
CA THR A 132 -20.05 -13.70 -0.71
C THR A 132 -19.94 -12.51 0.25
N PRO A 133 -21.02 -12.16 0.98
CA PRO A 133 -20.96 -11.11 2.00
C PRO A 133 -19.94 -11.38 3.10
N ALA A 134 -19.75 -12.64 3.48
CA ALA A 134 -18.77 -13.03 4.50
C ALA A 134 -17.33 -12.82 4.00
N GLY A 135 -17.04 -13.16 2.74
CA GLY A 135 -15.75 -12.88 2.10
C GLY A 135 -15.46 -11.39 2.05
N PHE A 136 -16.44 -10.58 1.64
CA PHE A 136 -16.33 -9.12 1.62
C PHE A 136 -16.05 -8.54 3.02
N LYS A 137 -16.79 -8.98 4.04
CA LYS A 137 -16.56 -8.54 5.44
C LYS A 137 -15.16 -8.87 5.93
N ARG A 138 -14.70 -10.09 5.68
CA ARG A 138 -13.36 -10.55 6.10
C ARG A 138 -12.26 -9.77 5.39
N PHE A 139 -12.43 -9.50 4.10
CA PHE A 139 -11.40 -8.86 3.29
C PHE A 139 -11.33 -7.35 3.50
N LEU A 140 -12.48 -6.66 3.45
CA LEU A 140 -12.54 -5.20 3.35
C LEU A 140 -13.11 -4.51 4.59
N CYS A 141 -13.81 -5.22 5.48
CA CYS A 141 -14.42 -4.62 6.68
C CYS A 141 -13.77 -5.01 8.01
N SER A 142 -12.88 -6.00 8.01
CA SER A 142 -12.29 -6.57 9.23
C SER A 142 -10.82 -6.14 9.35
N SER A 143 -10.60 -4.84 9.55
CA SER A 143 -9.26 -4.31 9.77
C SER A 143 -8.76 -4.60 11.20
N PRO A 144 -7.46 -4.90 11.38
CA PRO A 144 -6.85 -4.98 12.70
C PRO A 144 -6.53 -3.59 13.29
N LEU A 145 -6.68 -2.52 12.51
CA LEU A 145 -6.38 -1.15 12.94
C LEU A 145 -7.51 -0.58 13.79
N THR A 146 -7.15 0.01 14.93
CA THR A 146 -8.11 0.76 15.75
C THR A 146 -8.40 2.10 15.10
N ARG A 147 -9.69 2.41 14.89
CA ARG A 147 -10.10 3.72 14.39
C ARG A 147 -10.00 4.79 15.48
N HIS A 148 -9.45 5.93 15.11
CA HIS A 148 -9.47 7.17 15.89
C HIS A 148 -10.04 8.28 15.02
N ASP A 149 -11.32 8.56 15.21
CA ASP A 149 -12.04 9.59 14.46
C ASP A 149 -11.63 10.99 14.97
N SER A 150 -10.58 11.55 14.36
CA SER A 150 -10.19 12.95 14.52
C SER A 150 -10.69 13.77 13.33
N PRO A 151 -11.31 14.94 13.54
CA PRO A 151 -11.73 15.82 12.45
C PRO A 151 -10.58 16.20 11.51
N ASP A 152 -9.40 16.46 12.06
CA ASP A 152 -8.24 16.94 11.32
C ASP A 152 -7.43 15.82 10.68
N LYS A 153 -7.29 14.67 11.37
CA LYS A 153 -6.42 13.57 10.93
C LYS A 153 -6.93 12.21 11.43
N PRO A 154 -7.94 11.62 10.77
CA PRO A 154 -8.57 10.37 11.21
C PRO A 154 -7.64 9.18 11.01
N LEU A 155 -7.45 8.34 12.03
CA LEU A 155 -6.59 7.15 11.93
C LEU A 155 -7.43 5.86 11.90
N GLY A 156 -6.89 4.81 11.30
CA GLY A 156 -7.55 3.51 11.13
C GLY A 156 -8.11 3.29 9.73
N SER A 157 -9.01 2.33 9.58
CA SER A 157 -9.50 1.90 8.27
C SER A 157 -10.85 2.51 7.91
N TYR A 158 -10.94 2.97 6.67
CA TYR A 158 -12.09 3.68 6.13
C TYR A 158 -12.39 3.27 4.69
N HIS A 159 -13.64 3.44 4.29
CA HIS A 159 -14.11 3.37 2.91
C HIS A 159 -14.31 4.78 2.36
N GLN A 160 -13.46 5.21 1.42
CA GLN A 160 -13.68 6.42 0.66
C GLN A 160 -14.70 6.15 -0.45
N CYS A 161 -15.94 6.60 -0.25
CA CYS A 161 -17.09 6.31 -1.08
C CYS A 161 -17.37 7.44 -2.06
N TYR A 162 -17.42 7.12 -3.36
CA TYR A 162 -17.69 8.05 -4.45
C TYR A 162 -19.11 7.84 -4.96
N ARG A 163 -19.97 8.85 -4.78
CA ARG A 163 -21.37 8.82 -5.21
C ARG A 163 -21.65 9.80 -6.33
N LEU A 164 -22.42 9.38 -7.32
CA LEU A 164 -22.94 10.22 -8.39
C LEU A 164 -24.46 10.10 -8.40
N ASP A 165 -25.15 11.22 -8.25
CA ASP A 165 -26.62 11.30 -8.16
C ASP A 165 -27.20 10.34 -7.10
N GLY A 166 -26.49 10.22 -5.98
CA GLY A 166 -26.85 9.34 -4.86
C GLY A 166 -26.48 7.87 -5.03
N ARG A 167 -26.04 7.41 -6.21
CA ARG A 167 -25.56 6.02 -6.42
C ARG A 167 -24.08 5.91 -6.08
N LEU A 168 -23.70 4.90 -5.27
CA LEU A 168 -22.28 4.54 -5.07
C LEU A 168 -21.68 3.93 -6.34
N ILE A 169 -20.74 4.66 -6.96
CA ILE A 169 -20.11 4.29 -8.23
C ILE A 169 -18.66 3.82 -8.08
N ALA A 170 -17.99 4.18 -7.00
CA ALA A 170 -16.65 3.68 -6.67
C ALA A 170 -16.39 3.74 -5.16
N MET A 171 -15.42 2.96 -4.71
CA MET A 171 -15.00 2.90 -3.31
C MET A 171 -13.51 2.56 -3.21
N GLY A 172 -12.75 3.41 -2.52
CA GLY A 172 -11.40 3.10 -2.07
C GLY A 172 -11.42 2.56 -0.64
N VAL A 173 -10.64 1.52 -0.37
CA VAL A 173 -10.41 0.97 0.97
C VAL A 173 -9.06 1.48 1.44
N LEU A 174 -9.07 2.31 2.47
CA LEU A 174 -7.89 3.06 2.92
C LEU A 174 -7.56 2.71 4.36
N ASP A 175 -6.27 2.56 4.63
CA ASP A 175 -5.70 2.60 5.97
C ASP A 175 -5.02 3.94 6.18
N LEU A 176 -5.52 4.72 7.14
CA LEU A 176 -4.98 6.01 7.52
C LEU A 176 -4.09 5.83 8.75
N LEU A 177 -2.78 5.98 8.56
CA LEU A 177 -1.75 5.75 9.56
C LEU A 177 -1.07 7.07 9.92
N PRO A 178 -0.36 7.18 11.07
CA PRO A 178 0.20 8.45 11.55
C PRO A 178 0.98 9.26 10.51
N HIS A 179 1.66 8.61 9.57
CA HIS A 179 2.45 9.27 8.54
C HIS A 179 1.94 9.08 7.11
N CYS A 180 0.91 8.25 6.88
CA CYS A 180 0.51 7.94 5.53
C CYS A 180 -0.96 7.59 5.31
N VAL A 181 -1.40 7.79 4.07
CA VAL A 181 -2.61 7.19 3.50
C VAL A 181 -2.16 5.95 2.73
N SER A 182 -2.73 4.79 3.02
CA SER A 182 -2.42 3.53 2.34
C SER A 182 -3.64 2.97 1.63
N GLY A 183 -3.57 2.89 0.30
CA GLY A 183 -4.59 2.24 -0.52
C GLY A 183 -4.49 0.72 -0.43
N VAL A 184 -5.51 0.09 0.14
CA VAL A 184 -5.62 -1.37 0.31
C VAL A 184 -6.29 -2.00 -0.91
N TYR A 185 -7.42 -1.44 -1.33
CA TYR A 185 -8.19 -1.94 -2.46
C TYR A 185 -9.01 -0.82 -3.09
N PHE A 186 -9.36 -0.95 -4.37
CA PHE A 186 -10.18 0.03 -5.06
C PHE A 186 -11.15 -0.66 -6.00
N ILE A 187 -12.44 -0.35 -5.87
CA ILE A 187 -13.52 -0.94 -6.65
C ILE A 187 -14.39 0.14 -7.29
N TYR A 188 -14.95 -0.16 -8.45
CA TYR A 188 -15.83 0.75 -9.20
C TYR A 188 -16.91 -0.03 -9.96
N GLN A 189 -18.01 0.65 -10.29
CA GLN A 189 -19.08 0.11 -11.13
C GLN A 189 -18.63 -0.01 -12.59
N GLN A 190 -18.98 -1.12 -13.25
CA GLN A 190 -18.58 -1.39 -14.63
C GLN A 190 -18.91 -0.27 -15.63
N ASP A 191 -20.06 0.43 -15.48
CA ASP A 191 -20.50 1.50 -16.38
C ASP A 191 -19.63 2.78 -16.26
N PHE A 192 -18.75 2.83 -15.26
CA PHE A 192 -17.80 3.91 -15.03
C PHE A 192 -16.36 3.57 -15.43
N GLU A 193 -16.10 2.41 -16.03
CA GLU A 193 -14.75 2.00 -16.46
C GLU A 193 -14.07 3.05 -17.36
N LYS A 194 -14.83 3.67 -18.27
CA LYS A 194 -14.37 4.71 -19.22
C LYS A 194 -13.78 5.97 -18.56
N TRP A 195 -14.00 6.15 -17.26
CA TRP A 195 -13.52 7.29 -16.47
C TRP A 195 -12.22 7.01 -15.73
N THR A 196 -11.72 5.77 -15.77
CA THR A 196 -10.43 5.38 -15.18
C THR A 196 -10.32 5.79 -13.71
N PHE A 197 -11.30 5.39 -12.90
CA PHE A 197 -11.42 5.81 -11.51
C PHE A 197 -10.18 5.55 -10.65
N GLY A 198 -9.37 4.54 -10.95
CA GLY A 198 -8.09 4.33 -10.26
C GLY A 198 -7.10 5.50 -10.39
N LYS A 199 -7.17 6.30 -11.48
CA LYS A 199 -6.37 7.55 -11.60
C LYS A 199 -6.96 8.68 -10.76
N LEU A 200 -8.29 8.80 -10.77
CA LEU A 200 -8.99 9.83 -10.00
C LEU A 200 -8.79 9.59 -8.50
N SER A 201 -8.91 8.35 -8.05
CA SER A 201 -8.74 7.97 -6.65
C SER A 201 -7.31 8.19 -6.19
N ALA A 202 -6.30 7.81 -6.97
CA ALA A 202 -4.91 8.04 -6.61
C ALA A 202 -4.59 9.53 -6.42
N LEU A 203 -5.13 10.42 -7.26
CA LEU A 203 -4.98 11.87 -7.08
C LEU A 203 -5.71 12.36 -5.82
N ARG A 204 -6.92 11.85 -5.58
CA ARG A 204 -7.74 12.21 -4.42
C ARG A 204 -7.14 11.72 -3.10
N GLU A 205 -6.57 10.53 -3.08
CA GLU A 205 -5.91 9.91 -1.92
C GLU A 205 -4.57 10.57 -1.63
N ALA A 206 -3.79 10.96 -2.66
CA ALA A 206 -2.59 11.77 -2.49
C ALA A 206 -2.92 13.18 -1.95
N GLU A 207 -4.02 13.77 -2.41
CA GLU A 207 -4.50 15.05 -1.90
C GLU A 207 -4.98 14.94 -0.46
N LEU A 208 -5.73 13.88 -0.12
CA LEU A 208 -6.11 13.57 1.26
C LEU A 208 -4.88 13.47 2.16
N ALA A 209 -3.81 12.83 1.66
CA ALA A 209 -2.55 12.75 2.37
C ALA A 209 -1.98 14.15 2.65
N LEU A 210 -1.91 14.99 1.62
CA LEU A 210 -1.40 16.35 1.70
C LEU A 210 -2.21 17.24 2.67
N THR A 211 -3.53 17.29 2.53
CA THR A 211 -4.37 18.26 3.27
C THR A 211 -4.66 17.87 4.71
N ARG A 212 -4.64 16.57 5.02
CA ARG A 212 -4.79 16.07 6.41
C ARG A 212 -3.45 15.89 7.14
N GLY A 213 -2.35 16.38 6.56
CA GLY A 213 -1.03 16.35 7.20
C GLY A 213 -0.42 14.96 7.33
N TYR A 214 -0.76 14.04 6.42
CA TYR A 214 0.03 12.84 6.18
C TYR A 214 1.23 13.18 5.29
N GLN A 215 2.32 12.43 5.43
CA GLN A 215 3.55 12.69 4.68
C GLN A 215 3.55 11.94 3.34
N TYR A 216 3.02 10.72 3.34
CA TYR A 216 3.15 9.80 2.22
C TYR A 216 1.81 9.23 1.80
N TYR A 217 1.69 8.94 0.50
CA TYR A 217 0.67 8.10 -0.05
C TYR A 217 1.29 6.78 -0.53
N TYR A 218 0.74 5.66 -0.06
CA TYR A 218 1.13 4.31 -0.44
C TYR A 218 0.04 3.73 -1.33
N MET A 219 0.34 3.51 -2.60
CA MET A 219 -0.62 2.95 -3.57
C MET A 219 -0.75 1.42 -3.47
N GLY A 220 -0.31 0.81 -2.37
CA GLY A 220 -0.09 -0.63 -2.24
C GLY A 220 1.19 -1.11 -2.96
N TYR A 221 1.42 -2.43 -2.98
CA TYR A 221 2.62 -3.02 -3.60
C TYR A 221 2.78 -2.65 -5.07
N TYR A 222 4.02 -2.54 -5.52
CA TYR A 222 4.44 -2.43 -6.91
C TYR A 222 5.04 -3.76 -7.35
N ILE A 223 4.49 -4.32 -8.43
CA ILE A 223 4.97 -5.55 -9.04
C ILE A 223 5.41 -5.18 -10.45
N HIS A 224 6.72 -5.10 -10.67
CA HIS A 224 7.29 -4.57 -11.92
C HIS A 224 6.88 -5.39 -13.14
N SER A 225 6.86 -6.72 -13.02
CA SER A 225 6.45 -7.64 -14.09
C SER A 225 4.95 -7.59 -14.41
N CYS A 226 4.11 -7.01 -13.55
CA CYS A 226 2.65 -7.01 -13.73
C CYS A 226 2.17 -5.75 -14.47
N LYS A 227 1.65 -5.91 -15.69
CA LYS A 227 1.12 -4.81 -16.52
C LYS A 227 0.05 -3.97 -15.82
N LYS A 228 -0.83 -4.60 -15.02
CA LYS A 228 -1.89 -3.91 -14.26
C LYS A 228 -1.33 -3.04 -13.12
N MET A 229 -0.07 -3.24 -12.73
CA MET A 229 0.58 -2.55 -11.61
C MET A 229 1.65 -1.55 -12.06
N LYS A 230 2.08 -1.63 -13.33
CA LYS A 230 3.09 -0.70 -13.90
C LYS A 230 2.70 0.76 -13.72
N TYR A 231 1.42 1.12 -13.87
CA TYR A 231 0.93 2.50 -13.78
C TYR A 231 1.31 3.24 -12.49
N LYS A 232 1.57 2.52 -11.38
CA LYS A 232 1.93 3.15 -10.10
C LYS A 232 3.26 3.91 -10.18
N ASN A 233 4.16 3.52 -11.08
CA ASN A 233 5.41 4.24 -11.31
C ASN A 233 5.21 5.59 -12.04
N GLU A 234 4.04 5.83 -12.65
CA GLU A 234 3.75 7.08 -13.38
C GLU A 234 3.47 8.27 -12.45
N TYR A 235 3.20 8.02 -11.18
CA TYR A 235 3.10 9.06 -10.16
C TYR A 235 4.50 9.34 -9.66
N ARG A 236 5.01 10.56 -9.82
CA ARG A 236 6.40 10.90 -9.47
C ARG A 236 6.46 12.08 -8.49
N PRO A 237 7.48 12.12 -7.61
CA PRO A 237 8.53 11.11 -7.40
C PRO A 237 8.03 9.90 -6.59
N GLN A 238 8.62 8.72 -6.78
CA GLN A 238 8.34 7.52 -5.97
C GLN A 238 9.64 6.98 -5.40
N TYR A 239 9.54 6.35 -4.24
CA TYR A 239 10.64 5.66 -3.59
C TYR A 239 10.25 4.22 -3.35
N MET A 240 11.18 3.30 -3.59
CA MET A 240 11.05 1.87 -3.33
C MET A 240 11.78 1.52 -2.03
N LEU A 241 11.16 0.72 -1.17
CA LEU A 241 11.88 0.18 -0.01
C LEU A 241 12.81 -0.95 -0.48
N ASP A 242 14.09 -0.81 -0.17
CA ASP A 242 15.03 -1.92 -0.18
C ASP A 242 14.82 -2.77 1.07
N LEU A 243 14.33 -4.00 0.89
CA LEU A 243 14.03 -4.92 2.00
C LEU A 243 15.28 -5.43 2.73
N ARG A 244 16.48 -5.30 2.18
CA ARG A 244 17.70 -5.73 2.88
C ARG A 244 18.27 -4.67 3.80
N SER A 245 18.18 -3.40 3.40
CA SER A 245 18.73 -2.28 4.17
C SER A 245 17.67 -1.44 4.88
N PHE A 246 16.40 -1.70 4.58
CA PHE A 246 15.24 -0.87 4.96
C PHE A 246 15.38 0.61 4.56
N GLN A 247 16.23 0.91 3.56
CA GLN A 247 16.39 2.24 3.02
C GLN A 247 15.43 2.49 1.86
N TRP A 248 15.12 3.76 1.65
CA TRP A 248 14.23 4.20 0.58
C TRP A 248 15.03 4.75 -0.59
N ASP A 249 15.04 4.02 -1.68
CA ASP A 249 15.74 4.40 -2.91
C ASP A 249 14.77 5.03 -3.91
N PRO A 250 15.17 6.08 -4.65
CA PRO A 250 14.34 6.63 -5.72
C PRO A 250 14.00 5.55 -6.75
N LEU A 251 12.71 5.42 -7.10
CA LEU A 251 12.27 4.55 -8.19
C LEU A 251 12.50 5.24 -9.55
N ASP A 252 13.72 5.62 -9.86
CA ASP A 252 14.06 6.32 -11.10
C ASP A 252 14.28 5.35 -12.28
N ASP A 253 14.70 5.88 -13.43
CA ASP A 253 14.94 5.09 -14.63
C ASP A 253 16.10 4.10 -14.47
N SER A 254 17.08 4.39 -13.59
CA SER A 254 18.18 3.48 -13.28
C SER A 254 17.67 2.26 -12.52
N LEU A 255 16.86 2.46 -11.49
CA LEU A 255 16.25 1.36 -10.75
C LEU A 255 15.26 0.57 -11.62
N LEU A 256 14.48 1.25 -12.47
CA LEU A 256 13.59 0.56 -13.41
C LEU A 256 14.38 -0.33 -14.39
N ALA A 257 15.51 0.13 -14.93
CA ALA A 257 16.35 -0.67 -15.80
C ALA A 257 16.94 -1.92 -15.10
N LEU A 258 17.24 -1.82 -13.80
CA LEU A 258 17.65 -2.99 -13.00
C LEU A 258 16.49 -3.98 -12.80
N LEU A 259 15.29 -3.48 -12.57
CA LEU A 259 14.08 -4.32 -12.42
C LEU A 259 13.67 -5.01 -13.72
N ASP A 260 14.05 -4.46 -14.88
CA ASP A 260 13.88 -5.13 -16.18
C ASP A 260 14.88 -6.30 -16.35
N GLN A 261 16.03 -6.26 -15.68
CA GLN A 261 17.12 -7.24 -15.84
C GLN A 261 17.13 -8.32 -14.75
N LYS A 262 16.73 -7.97 -13.53
CA LYS A 262 16.82 -8.84 -12.36
C LYS A 262 15.44 -9.17 -11.82
N LYS A 263 15.23 -10.43 -11.42
CA LYS A 263 14.01 -10.86 -10.75
C LYS A 263 13.77 -10.03 -9.48
N PHE A 264 14.78 -9.99 -8.62
CA PHE A 264 14.79 -9.21 -7.38
C PHE A 264 15.94 -8.19 -7.39
N VAL A 265 15.69 -6.98 -6.90
CA VAL A 265 16.67 -5.89 -6.81
C VAL A 265 16.74 -5.37 -5.38
N SER A 266 17.96 -5.34 -4.84
CA SER A 266 18.33 -4.66 -3.59
C SER A 266 19.38 -3.62 -3.91
N MET A 267 19.04 -2.34 -3.77
CA MET A 267 19.97 -1.26 -4.12
C MET A 267 21.18 -1.20 -3.19
N SER A 268 21.04 -1.62 -1.92
CA SER A 268 22.19 -1.77 -1.02
C SER A 268 23.18 -2.83 -1.50
N GLU A 269 22.72 -3.92 -2.09
CA GLU A 269 23.59 -4.93 -2.69
C GLU A 269 24.22 -4.43 -3.99
N GLU A 270 23.46 -3.75 -4.86
CA GLU A 270 24.01 -3.15 -6.08
C GLU A 270 25.13 -2.15 -5.78
N ARG A 271 24.99 -1.35 -4.72
CA ARG A 271 26.04 -0.42 -4.26
C ARG A 271 27.29 -1.17 -3.80
N LYS A 272 27.13 -2.21 -2.97
CA LYS A 272 28.26 -3.04 -2.50
C LYS A 272 28.99 -3.71 -3.67
N LEU A 273 28.25 -4.22 -4.66
CA LEU A 273 28.84 -4.83 -5.87
C LEU A 273 29.59 -3.81 -6.72
N ALA A 274 29.10 -2.57 -6.80
CA ALA A 274 29.79 -1.50 -7.52
C ALA A 274 31.09 -1.07 -6.80
N GLU A 275 31.10 -1.08 -5.46
CA GLU A 275 32.27 -0.73 -4.63
C GLU A 275 33.36 -1.82 -4.64
N ASN A 276 32.96 -3.10 -4.57
CA ASN A 276 33.89 -4.23 -4.51
C ASN A 276 34.36 -4.73 -5.89
N GLY A 277 33.86 -4.13 -6.99
CA GLY A 277 34.06 -4.59 -8.35
C GLY A 277 33.08 -5.71 -8.72
N ARG A 278 32.52 -5.66 -9.93
CA ARG A 278 31.70 -6.77 -10.44
C ARG A 278 32.63 -7.97 -10.70
N PRO A 279 32.34 -9.17 -10.18
CA PRO A 279 33.02 -10.36 -10.66
C PRO A 279 32.77 -10.50 -12.16
N ASP A 280 33.84 -10.74 -12.93
CA ASP A 280 33.79 -11.02 -14.36
C ASP A 280 33.06 -12.35 -14.60
N THR A 281 31.74 -12.32 -14.67
CA THR A 281 30.97 -13.41 -15.26
C THR A 281 30.07 -12.83 -16.33
N GLU A 282 30.44 -13.11 -17.57
CA GLU A 282 29.70 -12.75 -18.77
C GLU A 282 28.28 -13.33 -18.77
N MET A 283 27.44 -12.60 -19.48
CA MET A 283 26.06 -12.88 -19.82
C MET A 283 25.97 -14.10 -20.75
N THR A 284 25.95 -15.30 -20.20
CA THR A 284 25.53 -16.52 -20.90
C THR A 284 24.68 -17.38 -19.99
N ASP A 285 23.45 -17.65 -20.44
CA ASP A 285 22.61 -18.74 -19.95
C ASP A 285 23.39 -20.07 -19.92
N VAL A 286 23.01 -20.93 -18.99
CA VAL A 286 23.57 -22.25 -18.63
C VAL A 286 24.71 -22.19 -17.59
N ILE A 287 24.34 -22.18 -16.31
CA ILE A 287 25.27 -22.49 -15.20
C ILE A 287 24.90 -23.87 -14.65
N GLU A 288 25.77 -24.84 -14.93
CA GLU A 288 25.95 -26.05 -14.12
C GLU A 288 26.36 -25.66 -12.71
N VAL A 289 25.73 -26.32 -11.75
CA VAL A 289 25.74 -26.01 -10.33
C VAL A 289 27.11 -26.28 -9.71
N SER A 290 27.76 -25.23 -9.21
CA SER A 290 28.75 -25.32 -8.12
C SER A 290 28.29 -24.43 -6.96
N SER A 291 28.51 -24.92 -5.74
CA SER A 291 27.60 -24.79 -4.61
C SER A 291 27.91 -23.67 -3.61
N GLU A 292 28.62 -22.61 -3.99
CA GLU A 292 28.93 -21.52 -3.06
C GLU A 292 28.80 -20.18 -3.83
N ASP A 293 27.98 -19.26 -3.31
CA ASP A 293 27.80 -17.87 -3.77
C ASP A 293 26.96 -17.57 -5.04
N THR A 294 25.70 -18.04 -5.10
CA THR A 294 24.70 -17.45 -6.00
C THR A 294 23.72 -16.53 -5.26
N ALA A 295 24.08 -15.25 -5.16
CA ALA A 295 23.15 -14.16 -4.84
C ALA A 295 22.16 -13.96 -6.00
N GLY A 296 21.12 -14.81 -6.10
CA GLY A 296 20.05 -14.61 -7.09
C GLY A 296 19.11 -15.77 -7.33
N VAL A 297 19.52 -17.01 -7.04
CA VAL A 297 18.64 -18.19 -7.19
C VAL A 297 18.33 -18.74 -5.82
N ALA A 298 17.16 -18.39 -5.31
CA ALA A 298 16.70 -18.91 -4.03
C ALA A 298 16.24 -20.37 -4.17
N GLN A 299 16.82 -21.25 -3.35
CA GLN A 299 16.46 -22.66 -3.30
C GLN A 299 15.07 -22.86 -2.65
N PRO A 300 14.35 -23.95 -2.98
CA PRO A 300 13.14 -24.34 -2.25
C PRO A 300 13.40 -24.42 -0.74
N ILE A 301 12.39 -24.09 0.07
CA ILE A 301 12.47 -24.16 1.53
C ILE A 301 11.73 -25.40 1.98
N ASP A 302 12.42 -26.27 2.72
CA ASP A 302 11.82 -27.46 3.34
C ASP A 302 11.08 -27.09 4.62
N GLU A 303 10.05 -27.86 4.96
CA GLU A 303 9.29 -27.66 6.20
C GLU A 303 10.21 -27.82 7.43
N GLY A 304 10.20 -26.83 8.33
CA GLY A 304 11.06 -26.81 9.50
C GLY A 304 12.42 -26.11 9.32
N THR A 305 12.72 -25.59 8.13
CA THR A 305 13.91 -24.73 7.92
C THR A 305 13.78 -23.42 8.69
N SER A 306 14.83 -22.99 9.39
CA SER A 306 14.81 -21.70 10.11
C SER A 306 14.77 -20.52 9.13
N LEU A 307 14.05 -19.46 9.51
CA LEU A 307 14.10 -18.19 8.79
C LEU A 307 15.49 -17.53 8.80
N PHE A 308 16.37 -17.88 9.74
CA PHE A 308 17.74 -17.36 9.80
C PHE A 308 18.67 -18.05 8.80
N ASP A 309 18.41 -19.31 8.46
CA ASP A 309 19.14 -20.06 7.43
C ASP A 309 18.71 -19.64 6.01
N VAL A 310 17.57 -18.96 5.92
CA VAL A 310 16.99 -18.48 4.69
C VAL A 310 17.36 -17.00 4.53
N SER A 311 17.94 -16.61 3.38
CA SER A 311 18.20 -15.19 3.06
C SER A 311 16.91 -14.42 2.74
N PHE A 312 15.91 -14.44 3.64
CA PHE A 312 14.60 -13.82 3.42
C PHE A 312 14.71 -12.29 3.45
N PRO A 313 14.44 -11.57 2.33
CA PRO A 313 14.52 -10.12 2.33
C PRO A 313 13.49 -9.48 3.28
N GLY A 314 13.96 -8.65 4.20
CA GLY A 314 13.13 -7.97 5.19
C GLY A 314 12.99 -8.70 6.52
N VAL A 315 13.74 -9.80 6.72
CA VAL A 315 13.95 -10.44 8.03
C VAL A 315 15.35 -10.09 8.51
N MET A 316 15.48 -9.72 9.78
CA MET A 316 16.78 -9.43 10.39
C MET A 316 17.61 -10.72 10.53
N SER A 317 18.93 -10.61 10.38
CA SER A 317 19.82 -11.69 10.79
C SER A 317 19.73 -11.91 12.31
N LEU A 318 20.08 -13.10 12.78
CA LEU A 318 20.13 -13.38 14.20
C LEU A 318 21.11 -12.45 14.94
N GLU A 319 22.28 -12.17 14.33
CA GLU A 319 23.27 -11.24 14.88
C GLU A 319 22.70 -9.82 15.05
N ASP A 320 22.02 -9.30 14.03
CA ASP A 320 21.40 -7.97 14.11
C ASP A 320 20.24 -7.94 15.11
N LEU A 321 19.48 -9.03 15.22
CA LEU A 321 18.40 -9.18 16.18
C LEU A 321 18.94 -9.11 17.62
N GLU A 322 19.91 -9.96 17.96
CA GLU A 322 20.50 -10.03 19.31
C GLU A 322 21.17 -8.70 19.71
N ARG A 323 21.69 -7.94 18.75
CA ARG A 323 22.25 -6.62 19.00
C ARG A 323 21.19 -5.55 19.31
N THR A 324 19.95 -5.72 18.84
CA THR A 324 18.94 -4.64 18.84
C THR A 324 17.70 -4.94 19.68
N VAL A 325 17.46 -6.21 19.98
CA VAL A 325 16.31 -6.74 20.72
C VAL A 325 16.81 -7.65 21.84
N ASP A 326 16.43 -7.33 23.07
CA ASP A 326 16.62 -8.22 24.20
C ASP A 326 15.51 -9.29 24.19
N LEU A 327 15.87 -10.48 23.71
CA LEU A 327 14.92 -11.60 23.58
C LEU A 327 14.41 -12.08 24.94
N ASP A 328 15.12 -11.86 26.05
CA ASP A 328 14.72 -12.26 27.41
C ASP A 328 13.60 -11.38 27.98
N GLU A 329 13.46 -10.17 27.45
CA GLU A 329 12.48 -9.17 27.84
C GLU A 329 11.23 -9.17 26.94
N CYS A 330 11.25 -9.97 25.86
CA CYS A 330 10.08 -10.16 25.00
C CYS A 330 8.88 -10.70 25.81
N ARG A 331 7.68 -10.28 25.43
CA ARG A 331 6.45 -10.61 26.17
C ARG A 331 5.65 -11.70 25.48
N VAL A 332 5.23 -12.70 26.25
CA VAL A 332 4.38 -13.79 25.79
C VAL A 332 3.11 -13.83 26.63
N ARG A 333 1.97 -14.03 25.99
CA ARG A 333 0.69 -14.28 26.67
C ARG A 333 0.50 -15.77 26.88
N VAL A 334 0.53 -16.20 28.14
CA VAL A 334 0.22 -17.56 28.58
C VAL A 334 -1.10 -17.53 29.33
N GLN A 335 -2.14 -18.15 28.76
CA GLN A 335 -3.52 -18.04 29.26
C GLN A 335 -3.93 -16.55 29.42
N ASN A 336 -4.14 -16.08 30.64
CA ASN A 336 -4.54 -14.70 30.96
C ASN A 336 -3.37 -13.85 31.49
N LEU A 337 -2.16 -14.40 31.59
CA LEU A 337 -0.97 -13.71 32.08
C LEU A 337 -0.09 -13.26 30.91
N ILE A 338 0.55 -12.11 31.07
CA ILE A 338 1.64 -11.65 30.21
C ILE A 338 2.92 -11.78 31.03
N VAL A 339 3.84 -12.60 30.56
CA VAL A 339 5.12 -12.88 31.21
C VAL A 339 6.27 -12.55 30.27
N LYS A 340 7.46 -12.34 30.82
CA LYS A 340 8.66 -12.23 30.02
C LYS A 340 9.10 -13.63 29.59
N THR A 341 9.73 -13.72 28.44
CA THR A 341 10.26 -14.97 27.89
C THR A 341 11.23 -15.65 28.85
N LYS A 342 12.12 -14.90 29.51
CA LYS A 342 13.06 -15.45 30.51
C LYS A 342 12.41 -16.13 31.71
N ASP A 343 11.15 -15.80 32.01
CA ASP A 343 10.41 -16.38 33.13
C ASP A 343 9.78 -17.75 32.75
N LEU A 344 9.95 -18.20 31.50
CA LEU A 344 9.41 -19.46 30.99
C LEU A 344 10.47 -20.57 31.10
N MET A 345 10.12 -21.72 31.71
CA MET A 345 11.07 -22.83 31.85
C MET A 345 11.63 -23.34 30.52
N ALA A 346 10.81 -23.36 29.46
CA ALA A 346 11.25 -23.78 28.12
C ALA A 346 12.21 -22.79 27.44
N TRP A 347 12.38 -21.59 27.99
CA TRP A 347 13.26 -20.55 27.46
C TRP A 347 14.73 -20.79 27.78
N GLU A 348 15.03 -21.22 29.01
CA GLU A 348 16.40 -21.48 29.46
C GLU A 348 17.07 -22.58 28.65
N SER A 349 16.32 -23.65 28.33
CA SER A 349 16.79 -24.76 27.51
C SER A 349 16.67 -24.53 26.00
N GLY A 350 16.13 -23.39 25.56
CA GLY A 350 15.86 -23.09 24.15
C GLY A 350 17.06 -22.44 23.43
N ASP A 351 17.16 -22.70 22.13
CA ASP A 351 18.18 -22.16 21.22
C ASP A 351 17.52 -21.26 20.17
N ALA A 352 18.06 -20.05 19.96
CA ALA A 352 17.55 -19.09 19.01
C ALA A 352 17.71 -19.53 17.53
N THR A 353 18.62 -20.46 17.26
CA THR A 353 18.82 -21.05 15.92
C THR A 353 17.92 -22.27 15.67
N ASP A 354 17.30 -22.84 16.70
CA ASP A 354 16.38 -23.97 16.55
C ASP A 354 14.95 -23.47 16.36
N PRO A 355 14.36 -23.54 15.14
CA PRO A 355 13.02 -23.05 14.85
C PRO A 355 11.91 -23.84 15.55
N GLN A 356 12.21 -25.01 16.13
CA GLN A 356 11.27 -25.79 16.92
C GLN A 356 11.30 -25.42 18.41
N SER A 357 12.34 -24.73 18.86
CA SER A 357 12.44 -24.28 20.24
C SER A 357 11.61 -23.02 20.46
N LEU A 358 11.13 -22.82 21.69
CA LEU A 358 10.42 -21.59 22.06
C LEU A 358 11.28 -20.34 21.78
N LYS A 359 12.60 -20.43 22.01
CA LYS A 359 13.51 -19.31 21.79
C LYS A 359 13.65 -18.99 20.31
N GLY A 360 13.81 -20.01 19.45
CA GLY A 360 13.86 -19.82 18.00
C GLY A 360 12.56 -19.26 17.42
N ILE A 361 11.40 -19.78 17.83
CA ILE A 361 10.10 -19.25 17.37
C ILE A 361 9.93 -17.77 17.71
N ILE A 362 10.30 -17.36 18.94
CA ILE A 362 10.25 -15.96 19.33
C ILE A 362 11.28 -15.14 18.57
N ALA A 363 12.52 -15.63 18.43
CA ALA A 363 13.59 -14.95 17.70
C ALA A 363 13.18 -14.66 16.25
N GLU A 364 12.69 -15.67 15.53
CA GLU A 364 12.19 -15.54 14.16
C GLU A 364 11.04 -14.54 14.05
N MET A 365 10.08 -14.59 14.98
CA MET A 365 8.97 -13.64 15.01
C MET A 365 9.46 -12.20 15.26
N MET A 366 10.40 -12.01 16.19
CA MET A 366 10.96 -10.68 16.49
C MET A 366 11.78 -10.15 15.32
N ALA A 367 12.54 -11.01 14.63
CA ALA A 367 13.29 -10.67 13.43
C ALA A 367 12.37 -10.20 12.28
N CYS A 368 11.17 -10.77 12.15
CA CYS A 368 10.19 -10.39 11.14
C CYS A 368 9.53 -9.03 11.43
N VAL A 369 9.27 -8.71 12.70
CA VAL A 369 8.57 -7.46 13.06
C VAL A 369 9.52 -6.28 13.26
N GLY A 370 10.80 -6.56 13.48
CA GLY A 370 11.84 -5.56 13.70
C GLY A 370 11.85 -5.00 15.12
N PRO A 371 12.89 -4.21 15.48
CA PRO A 371 13.22 -3.93 16.88
C PRO A 371 12.22 -3.00 17.57
N GLU A 372 11.60 -2.07 16.84
CA GLU A 372 10.60 -1.16 17.39
C GLU A 372 9.35 -1.92 17.83
N VAL A 373 8.82 -2.78 16.94
CA VAL A 373 7.62 -3.57 17.23
C VAL A 373 7.93 -4.69 18.22
N ALA A 374 9.09 -5.34 18.13
CA ALA A 374 9.49 -6.42 19.02
C ALA A 374 9.43 -6.02 20.51
N ARG A 375 9.82 -4.77 20.83
CA ARG A 375 9.76 -4.23 22.21
C ARG A 375 8.33 -4.09 22.72
N GLU A 376 7.38 -3.79 21.84
CA GLU A 376 5.98 -3.55 22.19
C GLU A 376 5.08 -4.79 22.05
N ALA A 377 5.54 -5.76 21.27
CA ALA A 377 4.77 -6.94 20.93
C ALA A 377 4.48 -7.83 22.14
N VAL A 378 3.32 -8.48 22.09
CA VAL A 378 2.96 -9.57 22.99
C VAL A 378 2.60 -10.77 22.13
N VAL A 379 3.46 -11.79 22.14
CA VAL A 379 3.27 -13.01 21.35
C VAL A 379 2.19 -13.86 22.01
N ARG A 380 1.27 -14.37 21.19
CA ARG A 380 0.25 -15.32 21.63
C ARG A 380 0.29 -16.52 20.69
N PHE A 381 0.58 -17.68 21.24
CA PHE A 381 0.49 -18.93 20.50
C PHE A 381 -0.98 -19.27 20.22
N GLY A 382 -1.24 -19.79 19.02
CA GLY A 382 -2.55 -20.33 18.65
C GLY A 382 -2.97 -21.44 19.61
N LYS A 383 -4.28 -21.66 19.74
CA LYS A 383 -4.80 -22.87 20.37
C LYS A 383 -4.76 -24.03 19.41
#